data_AF-A0A1A8ZK81-F1
#
_entry.id   AF-A0A1A8ZK81-F1
#
_cell.length_a   1.000
_cell.length_b   1.000
_cell.length_c   1.000
_cell.angle_alpha   90.00
_cell.angle_beta   90.00
_cell.angle_gamma   90.00
#
_symmetry.space_group_name_H-M   'P 1'
#
loop_
_entity.id
_entity.type
_entity.pdbx_description
1 polymer ?
#
loop_
_entity_poly.entity_id
_entity_poly.type
_entity_poly.pdbx_seq_one_letter_code
_entity_poly.pdbx_strand_id
1 'polypeptide(L)'
;MRIRRNRLTPLLAATVGLVAAGAFAVPAAAAPPSYTAGQLARVDAAVRASGVEGIAWHVDTVSGRVVVTADDTVSAAQVATLKRSAGAEAGAIRVDRSRGTFRPLLSAGDAIYGGGYRCSLGFNVVKSGVYYFLTAGHCGNVVKTWYTDSGLKTLIGPTTGSTFPGSDYALVRYDNTGLSHPGGYTAANAYVGEAVKRSGSTTGTKSGTVTALNVTVRYQGGGTVRGMIQTTVCAEPGDSGGALYDGTKALGITSGGSGDCKSGGTTFYQPVPAAASAYGVTVY
;
A
#
# COMPACT_ATOMS: atom_id res chain seq x y z
N MET A 1 -60.07 -68.67 -48.13
CA MET A 1 -59.14 -67.71 -48.76
C MET A 1 -57.73 -68.29 -48.68
N ARG A 2 -57.07 -68.39 -49.84
CA ARG A 2 -55.68 -68.84 -50.15
C ARG A 2 -54.62 -68.21 -49.21
N ILE A 3 -53.40 -68.69 -48.94
CA ILE A 3 -52.49 -69.80 -49.37
C ILE A 3 -51.28 -69.80 -48.39
N ARG A 4 -50.80 -71.00 -47.99
CA ARG A 4 -49.39 -71.52 -47.79
C ARG A 4 -48.21 -70.50 -47.69
N ARG A 5 -47.09 -70.69 -46.95
CA ARG A 5 -46.11 -71.82 -46.84
C ARG A 5 -44.99 -71.33 -45.88
N ASN A 6 -44.55 -72.09 -44.86
CA ASN A 6 -43.46 -73.07 -44.82
C ASN A 6 -42.01 -72.52 -44.63
N ARG A 7 -41.39 -73.02 -43.54
CA ARG A 7 -40.06 -73.67 -43.45
C ARG A 7 -38.76 -72.88 -43.12
N LEU A 8 -38.05 -73.53 -42.19
CA LEU A 8 -36.61 -73.80 -42.06
C LEU A 8 -35.74 -72.86 -41.21
N THR A 9 -35.25 -73.49 -40.13
CA THR A 9 -34.04 -73.19 -39.35
C THR A 9 -32.83 -72.86 -40.23
N PRO A 10 -31.94 -72.00 -39.73
CA PRO A 10 -30.51 -72.22 -39.90
C PRO A 10 -29.76 -72.13 -38.56
N LEU A 11 -28.91 -73.13 -38.32
CA LEU A 11 -27.88 -73.14 -37.29
C LEU A 11 -26.62 -72.45 -37.83
N LEU A 12 -25.95 -71.74 -36.92
CA LEU A 12 -24.79 -70.88 -37.08
C LEU A 12 -23.62 -71.50 -37.86
N ALA A 13 -22.98 -70.69 -38.70
CA ALA A 13 -21.59 -70.85 -39.11
C ALA A 13 -20.79 -69.64 -38.61
N ALA A 14 -19.73 -69.91 -37.83
CA ALA A 14 -18.83 -68.93 -37.25
C ALA A 14 -17.83 -68.38 -38.28
N THR A 15 -17.58 -67.08 -38.23
CA THR A 15 -16.43 -66.43 -38.89
C THR A 15 -15.58 -65.71 -37.86
N VAL A 16 -14.34 -66.17 -37.72
CA VAL A 16 -13.28 -65.56 -36.91
C VAL A 16 -12.73 -64.36 -37.68
N GLY A 17 -12.98 -63.15 -37.18
CA GLY A 17 -12.36 -61.92 -37.68
C GLY A 17 -11.16 -61.54 -36.81
N LEU A 18 -9.95 -61.61 -37.37
CA LEU A 18 -8.74 -61.10 -36.74
C LEU A 18 -8.73 -59.57 -36.88
N VAL A 19 -8.99 -58.83 -35.80
CA VAL A 19 -8.85 -57.37 -35.75
C VAL A 19 -7.52 -57.03 -35.10
N ALA A 20 -6.57 -56.54 -35.89
CA ALA A 20 -5.32 -55.97 -35.39
C ALA A 20 -5.62 -54.63 -34.70
N ALA A 21 -5.61 -54.61 -33.37
CA ALA A 21 -5.70 -53.37 -32.59
C ALA A 21 -4.36 -52.64 -32.64
N GLY A 22 -4.25 -51.63 -33.51
CA GLY A 22 -3.17 -50.65 -33.45
C GLY A 22 -3.34 -49.80 -32.19
N ALA A 23 -2.43 -49.94 -31.23
CA ALA A 23 -2.40 -49.09 -30.05
C ALA A 23 -1.94 -47.68 -30.45
N PHE A 24 -2.89 -46.75 -30.58
CA PHE A 24 -2.58 -45.32 -30.63
C PHE A 24 -2.11 -44.89 -29.23
N ALA A 25 -0.79 -44.78 -29.05
CA ALA A 25 -0.22 -44.13 -27.88
C ALA A 25 -0.50 -42.62 -27.99
N VAL A 26 -1.52 -42.14 -27.27
CA VAL A 26 -1.71 -40.70 -27.06
C VAL A 26 -0.52 -40.23 -26.21
N PRO A 27 0.29 -39.25 -26.66
CA PRO A 27 1.39 -38.76 -25.83
C PRO A 27 0.81 -38.19 -24.55
N ALA A 28 1.15 -38.80 -23.41
CA ALA A 28 0.81 -38.26 -22.11
C ALA A 28 1.42 -36.86 -22.03
N ALA A 29 0.58 -35.83 -21.86
CA ALA A 29 1.05 -34.49 -21.60
C ALA A 29 1.96 -34.55 -20.37
N ALA A 30 3.24 -34.20 -20.54
CA ALA A 30 4.19 -34.18 -19.45
C ALA A 30 3.62 -33.31 -18.32
N ALA A 31 3.62 -33.84 -17.09
CA ALA A 31 3.21 -33.08 -15.93
C ALA A 31 4.03 -31.77 -15.89
N PRO A 32 3.40 -30.62 -15.57
CA PRO A 32 4.14 -29.37 -15.48
C PRO A 32 5.31 -29.55 -14.52
N PRO A 33 6.49 -28.97 -14.82
CA PRO A 33 7.66 -29.13 -13.97
C PRO A 33 7.33 -28.69 -12.55
N SER A 34 7.59 -29.57 -11.59
CA SER A 34 7.48 -29.29 -10.16
C SER A 34 8.80 -28.72 -9.65
N TYR A 35 8.74 -27.60 -8.94
CA TYR A 35 9.91 -26.97 -8.35
C TYR A 35 9.98 -27.25 -6.86
N THR A 36 11.17 -27.58 -6.36
CA THR A 36 11.45 -27.71 -4.92
C THR A 36 11.44 -26.34 -4.24
N ALA A 37 11.27 -26.32 -2.92
CA ALA A 37 11.36 -25.08 -2.14
C ALA A 37 12.71 -24.35 -2.34
N GLY A 38 13.81 -25.10 -2.47
CA GLY A 38 15.13 -24.52 -2.74
C GLY A 38 15.25 -23.89 -4.12
N GLN A 39 14.60 -24.45 -5.15
CA GLN A 39 14.51 -23.83 -6.48
C GLN A 39 13.67 -22.56 -6.43
N LEU A 40 12.50 -22.60 -5.78
CA LEU A 40 11.64 -21.42 -5.65
C LEU A 40 12.32 -20.28 -4.89
N ALA A 41 13.11 -20.57 -3.86
CA ALA A 41 13.90 -19.57 -3.15
C ALA A 41 15.00 -18.94 -4.03
N ARG A 42 15.64 -19.71 -4.91
CA ARG A 42 16.60 -19.16 -5.89
C ARG A 42 15.92 -18.27 -6.92
N VAL A 43 14.75 -18.65 -7.39
CA VAL A 43 13.95 -17.84 -8.32
C VAL A 43 13.47 -16.54 -7.66
N ASP A 44 13.02 -16.56 -6.40
CA ASP A 44 12.69 -15.34 -5.64
C ASP A 44 13.87 -14.37 -5.57
N ALA A 45 15.06 -14.88 -5.21
CA ALA A 45 16.28 -14.10 -5.17
C ALA A 45 16.66 -13.53 -6.56
N ALA A 46 16.45 -14.31 -7.63
CA ALA A 46 16.72 -13.89 -8.99
C ALA A 46 15.76 -12.81 -9.50
N VAL A 47 14.47 -12.87 -9.13
CA VAL A 47 13.50 -11.79 -9.42
C VAL A 47 13.90 -10.52 -8.68
N ARG A 48 14.24 -10.63 -7.40
CA ARG A 48 14.74 -9.52 -6.58
C ARG A 48 15.98 -8.83 -7.17
N ALA A 49 16.92 -9.62 -7.70
CA ALA A 49 18.16 -9.11 -8.29
C ALA A 49 18.01 -8.58 -9.73
N SER A 50 16.85 -8.75 -10.37
CA SER A 50 16.64 -8.42 -11.79
C SER A 50 16.67 -6.92 -12.11
N GLY A 51 16.42 -6.06 -11.12
CA GLY A 51 16.32 -4.61 -11.29
C GLY A 51 15.12 -4.15 -12.13
N VAL A 52 14.18 -5.05 -12.44
CA VAL A 52 12.95 -4.69 -13.15
C VAL A 52 11.99 -3.99 -12.18
N GLU A 53 11.69 -2.72 -12.45
CA GLU A 53 10.68 -1.95 -11.74
C GLU A 53 9.25 -2.25 -12.26
N GLY A 54 8.22 -1.84 -11.52
CA GLY A 54 6.81 -2.08 -11.91
C GLY A 54 6.30 -3.50 -11.62
N ILE A 55 6.97 -4.25 -10.75
CA ILE A 55 6.61 -5.62 -10.38
C ILE A 55 6.41 -5.81 -8.87
N ALA A 56 5.52 -6.73 -8.50
CA ALA A 56 5.38 -7.30 -7.17
C ALA A 56 5.47 -8.83 -7.30
N TRP A 57 6.11 -9.52 -6.36
CA TRP A 57 6.22 -10.98 -6.47
C TRP A 57 6.16 -11.69 -5.12
N HIS A 58 5.77 -12.96 -5.16
CA HIS A 58 5.76 -13.85 -4.01
C HIS A 58 6.01 -15.30 -4.45
N VAL A 59 6.43 -16.14 -3.50
CA VAL A 59 6.44 -17.60 -3.65
C VAL A 59 5.05 -18.12 -3.31
N ASP A 60 4.35 -18.68 -4.29
CA ASP A 60 3.08 -19.38 -4.10
C ASP A 60 3.38 -20.87 -3.88
N THR A 61 3.29 -21.30 -2.63
CA THR A 61 3.56 -22.68 -2.22
C THR A 61 2.48 -23.67 -2.67
N VAL A 62 1.27 -23.20 -2.99
CA VAL A 62 0.17 -24.05 -3.49
C VAL A 62 0.39 -24.39 -4.95
N SER A 63 0.70 -23.40 -5.79
CA SER A 63 0.99 -23.65 -7.21
C SER A 63 2.43 -24.06 -7.49
N GLY A 64 3.33 -23.95 -6.51
CA GLY A 64 4.75 -24.26 -6.66
C GLY A 64 5.45 -23.32 -7.65
N ARG A 65 5.14 -22.02 -7.59
CA ARG A 65 5.63 -20.99 -8.52
C ARG A 65 6.09 -19.74 -7.79
N VAL A 66 6.92 -18.95 -8.45
CA VAL A 66 7.12 -17.53 -8.11
C VAL A 66 6.17 -16.72 -8.98
N VAL A 67 5.14 -16.14 -8.37
CA VAL A 67 4.15 -15.35 -9.07
C VAL A 67 4.63 -13.90 -9.08
N VAL A 68 4.84 -13.36 -10.27
CA VAL A 68 5.21 -11.96 -10.50
C VAL A 68 4.00 -11.25 -11.08
N THR A 69 3.42 -10.30 -10.34
CA THR A 69 2.43 -9.37 -10.89
C THR A 69 3.18 -8.19 -11.50
N ALA A 70 2.98 -7.93 -12.78
CA ALA A 70 3.62 -6.85 -13.53
C ALA A 70 2.59 -5.81 -13.96
N ASP A 71 2.89 -4.54 -13.73
CA ASP A 71 2.05 -3.41 -14.08
C ASP A 71 2.17 -3.03 -15.58
N ASP A 72 1.40 -2.03 -16.03
CA ASP A 72 1.33 -1.61 -17.43
C ASP A 72 2.65 -1.04 -17.99
N THR A 73 3.62 -0.67 -17.14
CA THR A 73 4.93 -0.16 -17.56
C THR A 73 5.92 -1.26 -17.93
N VAL A 74 5.70 -2.49 -17.44
CA VAL A 74 6.61 -3.61 -17.67
C VAL A 74 6.43 -4.20 -19.07
N SER A 75 7.42 -3.99 -19.93
CA SER A 75 7.47 -4.49 -21.30
C SER A 75 7.76 -6.00 -21.40
N ALA A 76 7.50 -6.60 -22.57
CA ALA A 76 7.87 -7.99 -22.85
C ALA A 76 9.39 -8.24 -22.70
N ALA A 77 10.22 -7.24 -23.01
CA ALA A 77 11.67 -7.32 -22.85
C ALA A 77 12.09 -7.40 -21.37
N GLN A 78 11.43 -6.63 -20.50
CA GLN A 78 11.64 -6.70 -19.05
C GLN A 78 11.13 -8.03 -18.46
N VAL A 79 10.00 -8.54 -18.94
CA VAL A 79 9.53 -9.90 -18.59
C VAL A 79 10.56 -10.96 -19.02
N ALA A 80 11.18 -10.81 -20.19
CA ALA A 80 12.25 -11.70 -20.62
C ALA A 80 13.50 -11.58 -19.73
N THR A 81 13.83 -10.39 -19.22
CA THR A 81 14.90 -10.19 -18.22
C THR A 81 14.62 -10.96 -16.93
N LEU A 82 13.40 -10.92 -16.41
CA LEU A 82 12.99 -11.72 -15.25
C LEU A 82 13.18 -13.22 -15.47
N LYS A 83 12.76 -13.72 -16.64
CA LYS A 83 12.93 -15.13 -16.98
C LYS A 83 14.41 -15.51 -17.13
N ARG A 84 15.22 -14.64 -17.74
CA ARG A 84 16.67 -14.86 -17.87
C ARG A 84 17.38 -14.88 -16.51
N SER A 85 16.99 -14.03 -15.55
CA SER A 85 17.64 -14.00 -14.23
C SER A 85 17.44 -15.31 -13.46
N ALA A 86 16.31 -15.99 -13.66
CA ALA A 86 16.03 -17.31 -13.08
C ALA A 86 16.70 -18.50 -13.79
N GLY A 87 17.39 -18.28 -14.92
CA GLY A 87 18.17 -19.31 -15.62
C GLY A 87 17.36 -20.57 -15.97
N ALA A 88 17.89 -21.75 -15.59
CA ALA A 88 17.22 -23.04 -15.84
C ALA A 88 15.86 -23.16 -15.13
N GLU A 89 15.59 -22.33 -14.13
CA GLU A 89 14.36 -22.34 -13.33
C GLU A 89 13.35 -21.29 -13.82
N ALA A 90 13.56 -20.66 -14.99
CA ALA A 90 12.69 -19.64 -15.58
C ALA A 90 11.21 -20.07 -15.68
N GLY A 91 10.96 -21.37 -15.88
CA GLY A 91 9.60 -21.90 -15.91
C GLY A 91 8.86 -21.73 -14.58
N ALA A 92 9.55 -21.59 -13.44
CA ALA A 92 8.92 -21.37 -12.13
C ALA A 92 8.25 -19.99 -12.02
N ILE A 93 8.60 -19.03 -12.89
CA ILE A 93 8.00 -17.70 -12.90
C ILE A 93 6.66 -17.74 -13.65
N ARG A 94 5.57 -17.42 -12.93
CA ARG A 94 4.27 -17.10 -13.52
C ARG A 94 4.09 -15.59 -13.50
N VAL A 95 3.89 -14.97 -14.67
CA VAL A 95 3.68 -13.52 -14.75
C VAL A 95 2.20 -13.22 -14.92
N ASP A 96 1.62 -12.55 -13.93
CA ASP A 96 0.28 -12.00 -13.97
C ASP A 96 0.34 -10.51 -14.33
N ARG A 97 -0.69 -9.99 -15.01
CA ARG A 97 -0.76 -8.58 -15.42
C ARG A 97 -1.76 -7.83 -14.56
N SER A 98 -1.31 -6.73 -13.95
CA SER A 98 -2.19 -5.74 -13.34
C SER A 98 -2.37 -4.58 -14.30
N ARG A 99 -3.60 -4.07 -14.42
CA ARG A 99 -3.84 -2.78 -15.09
C ARG A 99 -3.33 -1.64 -14.22
N GLY A 100 -2.94 -0.54 -14.85
CA GLY A 100 -2.36 0.63 -14.22
C GLY A 100 -0.86 0.47 -13.96
N THR A 101 -0.25 1.53 -13.45
CA THR A 101 1.14 1.54 -12.97
C THR A 101 1.11 1.37 -11.45
N PHE A 102 1.99 0.52 -10.90
CA PHE A 102 2.25 0.49 -9.47
C PHE A 102 2.89 1.79 -9.06
N ARG A 103 2.25 2.47 -8.11
CA ARG A 103 2.73 3.72 -7.57
C ARG A 103 2.62 3.65 -6.06
N PRO A 104 3.61 4.17 -5.32
CA PRO A 104 3.42 4.45 -3.92
C PRO A 104 2.15 5.30 -3.76
N LEU A 105 1.22 4.83 -2.94
CA LEU A 105 0.13 5.67 -2.48
C LEU A 105 0.70 6.59 -1.40
N LEU A 106 0.33 7.87 -1.42
CA LEU A 106 0.67 8.79 -0.34
C LEU A 106 -0.59 9.15 0.44
N SER A 107 -0.65 8.61 1.65
CA SER A 107 -1.84 8.53 2.49
C SER A 107 -1.53 8.83 3.95
N ALA A 108 -2.57 8.89 4.76
CA ALA A 108 -2.49 9.25 6.17
C ALA A 108 -1.50 8.36 6.95
N GLY A 109 -0.42 8.97 7.44
CA GLY A 109 0.65 8.32 8.19
C GLY A 109 1.89 7.96 7.39
N ASP A 110 1.88 8.09 6.06
CA ASP A 110 3.05 7.76 5.22
C ASP A 110 4.22 8.72 5.46
N ALA A 111 5.43 8.21 5.24
CA ALA A 111 6.66 8.97 5.40
C ALA A 111 6.79 10.06 4.33
N ILE A 112 7.16 11.27 4.77
CA ILE A 112 7.55 12.37 3.90
C ILE A 112 8.94 12.85 4.29
N TYR A 113 9.78 13.13 3.31
CA TYR A 113 11.21 13.42 3.50
C TYR A 113 11.60 14.76 2.90
N GLY A 114 12.53 15.46 3.54
CA GLY A 114 13.15 16.65 2.95
C GLY A 114 14.09 17.35 3.93
N GLY A 115 15.14 17.99 3.41
CA GLY A 115 16.10 18.75 4.24
C GLY A 115 16.81 17.91 5.31
N GLY A 116 16.92 16.58 5.13
CA GLY A 116 17.46 15.66 6.13
C GLY A 116 16.46 15.21 7.21
N TYR A 117 15.21 15.67 7.15
CA TYR A 117 14.15 15.30 8.08
C TYR A 117 13.20 14.27 7.48
N ARG A 118 12.61 13.47 8.36
CA ARG A 118 11.45 12.62 8.08
C ARG A 118 10.31 13.05 8.99
N CYS A 119 9.16 13.32 8.38
CA CYS A 119 7.89 13.50 9.07
C CYS A 119 6.86 12.55 8.46
N SER A 120 5.59 12.71 8.85
CA SER A 120 4.48 11.92 8.35
C SER A 120 3.42 12.80 7.70
N LEU A 121 2.73 12.26 6.69
CA LEU A 121 1.56 12.88 6.10
C LEU A 121 0.37 12.76 7.04
N GLY A 122 -0.39 13.85 7.24
CA GLY A 122 -1.61 13.87 8.03
C GLY A 122 -2.82 13.46 7.19
N PHE A 123 -3.39 14.41 6.47
CA PHE A 123 -4.56 14.15 5.62
C PHE A 123 -4.43 14.83 4.27
N ASN A 124 -4.83 14.13 3.21
CA ASN A 124 -4.99 14.73 1.90
C ASN A 124 -6.16 15.73 1.94
N VAL A 125 -5.96 16.88 1.30
CA VAL A 125 -6.93 17.97 1.26
C VAL A 125 -6.95 18.61 -0.13
N VAL A 126 -8.05 19.26 -0.47
CA VAL A 126 -8.26 19.88 -1.78
C VAL A 126 -8.75 21.32 -1.63
N LYS A 127 -8.31 22.19 -2.53
CA LYS A 127 -8.81 23.56 -2.67
C LYS A 127 -8.87 23.93 -4.14
N SER A 128 -10.07 24.21 -4.62
CA SER A 128 -10.31 24.64 -6.01
C SER A 128 -9.66 23.72 -7.05
N GLY A 129 -9.76 22.39 -6.85
CA GLY A 129 -9.19 21.38 -7.74
C GLY A 129 -7.68 21.16 -7.62
N VAL A 130 -6.99 21.90 -6.75
CA VAL A 130 -5.57 21.69 -6.44
C VAL A 130 -5.45 20.83 -5.18
N TYR A 131 -4.59 19.80 -5.26
CA TYR A 131 -4.40 18.83 -4.19
C TYR A 131 -3.22 19.19 -3.30
N TYR A 132 -3.42 18.98 -2.01
CA TYR A 132 -2.45 19.22 -0.96
C TYR A 132 -2.53 18.10 0.08
N PHE A 133 -1.64 18.13 1.05
CA PHE A 133 -1.84 17.45 2.32
C PHE A 133 -1.48 18.34 3.49
N LEU A 134 -2.10 18.04 4.64
CA LEU A 134 -1.76 18.63 5.92
C LEU A 134 -0.66 17.80 6.60
N THR A 135 0.30 18.47 7.23
CA THR A 135 1.32 17.87 8.11
C THR A 135 1.62 18.85 9.26
N ALA A 136 2.61 18.57 10.11
CA ALA A 136 2.98 19.43 11.22
C ALA A 136 3.69 20.72 10.75
N GLY A 137 3.41 21.83 11.41
CA GLY A 137 4.00 23.14 11.15
C GLY A 137 5.49 23.18 11.48
N HIS A 138 5.92 22.54 12.57
CA HIS A 138 7.35 22.48 12.88
C HIS A 138 8.15 21.74 11.79
N CYS A 139 7.54 20.75 11.11
CA CYS A 139 8.12 20.10 9.92
C CYS A 139 8.14 21.05 8.72
N GLY A 140 7.00 21.72 8.42
CA GLY A 140 6.89 22.65 7.30
C GLY A 140 7.77 23.90 7.43
N ASN A 141 8.16 24.29 8.64
CA ASN A 141 9.08 25.40 8.86
C ASN A 141 10.49 25.08 8.34
N VAL A 142 10.99 23.87 8.60
CA VAL A 142 12.36 23.46 8.27
C VAL A 142 12.47 22.76 6.91
N VAL A 143 11.38 22.17 6.41
CA VAL A 143 11.36 21.48 5.10
C VAL A 143 10.54 22.27 4.08
N LYS A 144 11.20 22.72 3.01
CA LYS A 144 10.55 23.49 1.93
C LYS A 144 10.06 22.63 0.77
N THR A 145 10.69 21.48 0.53
CA THR A 145 10.36 20.55 -0.55
C THR A 145 10.32 19.13 -0.01
N TRP A 146 9.25 18.41 -0.33
CA TRP A 146 8.97 17.08 0.17
C TRP A 146 9.11 16.01 -0.91
N TYR A 147 9.56 14.84 -0.49
CA TYR A 147 9.77 13.64 -1.30
C TYR A 147 9.18 12.41 -0.61
N THR A 148 8.82 11.39 -1.40
CA THR A 148 8.27 10.14 -0.84
C THR A 148 9.34 9.20 -0.28
N ASP A 149 10.62 9.49 -0.50
CA ASP A 149 11.74 8.64 -0.12
C ASP A 149 12.93 9.43 0.44
N SER A 150 13.71 8.78 1.30
CA SER A 150 14.90 9.38 1.93
C SER A 150 16.03 9.70 0.96
N GLY A 151 16.02 9.10 -0.23
CA GLY A 151 16.96 9.39 -1.32
C GLY A 151 16.57 10.63 -2.14
N LEU A 152 15.45 11.28 -1.81
CA LEU A 152 14.93 12.49 -2.44
C LEU A 152 14.71 12.32 -3.96
N LYS A 153 14.27 11.13 -4.38
CA LYS A 153 14.11 10.79 -5.81
C LYS A 153 12.74 11.15 -6.33
N THR A 154 11.70 10.86 -5.57
CA THR A 154 10.31 11.07 -6.00
C THR A 154 9.75 12.32 -5.36
N LEU A 155 9.74 13.41 -6.11
CA LEU A 155 9.18 14.70 -5.67
C LEU A 155 7.70 14.54 -5.33
N ILE A 156 7.30 15.12 -4.20
CA ILE A 156 5.89 15.36 -3.87
C ILE A 156 5.53 16.79 -4.25
N GLY A 157 6.26 17.77 -3.68
CA GLY A 157 6.06 19.19 -3.93
C GLY A 157 6.41 20.05 -2.71
N PRO A 158 6.14 21.36 -2.76
CA PRO A 158 6.62 22.30 -1.77
C PRO A 158 5.65 22.54 -0.62
N THR A 159 6.20 22.92 0.54
CA THR A 159 5.42 23.54 1.62
C THR A 159 4.92 24.91 1.17
N THR A 160 3.61 25.11 1.10
CA THR A 160 2.96 26.36 0.68
C THR A 160 2.48 27.23 1.83
N GLY A 161 2.41 26.67 3.03
CA GLY A 161 2.07 27.39 4.25
C GLY A 161 2.51 26.59 5.47
N SER A 162 2.92 27.29 6.52
CA SER A 162 3.35 26.65 7.77
C SER A 162 3.10 27.59 8.94
N THR A 163 2.66 27.06 10.07
CA THR A 163 2.46 27.82 11.30
C THR A 163 2.96 26.99 12.47
N PHE A 164 4.05 27.46 13.08
CA PHE A 164 4.62 26.97 14.34
C PHE A 164 5.67 27.97 14.87
N PRO A 165 5.69 28.32 16.17
CA PRO A 165 4.73 27.93 17.21
C PRO A 165 3.39 28.70 17.12
N GLY A 166 2.54 28.57 18.15
CA GLY A 166 1.18 29.12 18.21
C GLY A 166 0.13 28.07 17.87
N SER A 167 0.21 27.56 16.65
CA SER A 167 -0.45 26.34 16.14
C SER A 167 0.64 25.38 15.63
N ASP A 168 0.28 24.17 15.20
CA ASP A 168 1.23 23.24 14.61
C ASP A 168 0.67 22.52 13.38
N TYR A 169 0.54 23.24 12.27
CA TYR A 169 0.14 22.70 10.98
C TYR A 169 0.93 23.32 9.82
N ALA A 170 1.05 22.57 8.75
CA ALA A 170 1.56 23.02 7.47
C ALA A 170 0.72 22.45 6.32
N LEU A 171 0.77 23.13 5.18
CA LEU A 171 0.15 22.74 3.93
C LEU A 171 1.23 22.49 2.89
N VAL A 172 1.20 21.31 2.26
CA VAL A 172 2.13 20.93 1.20
C VAL A 172 1.34 20.65 -0.07
N ARG A 173 1.77 21.24 -1.19
CA ARG A 173 1.11 21.05 -2.49
C ARG A 173 1.67 19.81 -3.19
N TYR A 174 0.81 19.03 -3.82
CA TYR A 174 1.22 18.01 -4.78
C TYR A 174 1.56 18.67 -6.12
N ASP A 175 2.83 18.66 -6.50
CA ASP A 175 3.31 19.05 -7.84
C ASP A 175 3.45 17.83 -8.77
N ASN A 176 3.67 16.64 -8.19
CA ASN A 176 3.78 15.41 -8.95
C ASN A 176 2.39 14.80 -9.21
N THR A 177 1.85 15.05 -10.40
CA THR A 177 0.57 14.49 -10.87
C THR A 177 0.56 12.97 -10.97
N GLY A 178 1.73 12.34 -10.86
CA GLY A 178 1.84 10.90 -10.86
C GLY A 178 1.56 10.25 -9.51
N LEU A 179 1.61 11.00 -8.40
CA LEU A 179 1.35 10.44 -7.07
C LEU A 179 -0.15 10.33 -6.82
N SER A 180 -0.57 9.15 -6.37
CA SER A 180 -1.93 8.99 -5.87
C SER A 180 -2.05 9.61 -4.48
N HIS A 181 -3.08 10.42 -4.29
CA HIS A 181 -3.44 11.05 -3.03
C HIS A 181 -4.87 10.61 -2.65
N PRO A 182 -5.07 9.35 -2.21
CA PRO A 182 -6.39 8.86 -1.86
C PRO A 182 -7.00 9.71 -0.73
N GLY A 183 -8.28 10.01 -0.88
CA GLY A 183 -9.11 10.58 0.19
C GLY A 183 -9.69 9.49 1.10
N GLY A 184 -10.90 9.73 1.60
CA GLY A 184 -11.63 8.82 2.47
C GLY A 184 -11.80 9.32 3.91
N TYR A 185 -11.47 10.58 4.17
CA TYR A 185 -11.67 11.19 5.47
C TYR A 185 -12.57 12.42 5.40
N THR A 186 -13.16 12.78 6.54
CA THR A 186 -13.90 14.03 6.71
C THR A 186 -13.46 14.69 8.01
N ALA A 187 -13.20 16.00 7.96
CA ALA A 187 -12.79 16.75 9.15
C ALA A 187 -13.88 16.68 10.24
N ALA A 188 -13.48 16.38 11.48
CA ALA A 188 -14.37 16.34 12.62
C ALA A 188 -13.66 16.83 13.88
N ASN A 189 -14.46 17.28 14.87
CA ASN A 189 -13.94 17.63 16.18
C ASN A 189 -13.84 16.39 17.06
N ALA A 190 -12.73 16.27 17.80
CA ALA A 190 -12.57 15.23 18.80
C ALA A 190 -13.38 15.51 20.07
N TYR A 191 -13.68 14.47 20.86
CA TYR A 191 -14.27 14.60 22.19
C TYR A 191 -13.48 13.82 23.25
N VAL A 192 -13.55 14.24 24.52
CA VAL A 192 -12.87 13.53 25.62
C VAL A 192 -13.50 12.15 25.81
N GLY A 193 -12.67 11.11 25.94
CA GLY A 193 -13.10 9.72 25.98
C GLY A 193 -13.21 9.05 24.61
N GLU A 194 -13.01 9.78 23.51
CA GLU A 194 -13.03 9.20 22.16
C GLU A 194 -11.89 8.20 21.97
N ALA A 195 -12.25 6.99 21.53
CA ALA A 195 -11.29 6.00 21.10
C ALA A 195 -10.74 6.39 19.73
N VAL A 196 -9.41 6.51 19.63
CA VAL A 196 -8.74 7.07 18.45
C VAL A 196 -7.58 6.21 18.02
N LYS A 197 -7.26 6.30 16.73
CA LYS A 197 -6.04 5.77 16.13
C LYS A 197 -5.16 6.90 15.65
N ARG A 198 -3.84 6.71 15.73
CA ARG A 198 -2.85 7.54 15.04
C ARG A 198 -2.06 6.67 14.07
N SER A 199 -1.83 7.14 12.84
CA SER A 199 -0.86 6.55 11.90
C SER A 199 0.32 7.50 11.71
N GLY A 200 1.54 6.95 11.67
CA GLY A 200 2.77 7.71 11.47
C GLY A 200 3.91 6.81 11.00
N SER A 201 4.91 7.41 10.37
CA SER A 201 5.94 6.70 9.62
C SER A 201 6.99 6.00 10.48
N THR A 202 7.06 6.29 11.78
CA THR A 202 8.00 5.61 12.69
C THR A 202 7.35 4.40 13.33
N THR A 203 6.19 4.59 13.95
CA THR A 203 5.60 3.56 14.83
C THR A 203 4.38 2.87 14.21
N GLY A 204 4.01 3.25 12.99
CA GLY A 204 2.82 2.75 12.31
C GLY A 204 1.53 3.22 13.00
N THR A 205 0.50 2.37 12.93
CA THR A 205 -0.79 2.65 13.57
C THR A 205 -0.80 2.26 15.04
N LYS A 206 -1.16 3.21 15.90
CA LYS A 206 -1.36 3.02 17.35
C LYS A 206 -2.74 3.48 17.77
N SER A 207 -3.27 2.87 18.82
CA SER A 207 -4.58 3.21 19.37
C SER A 207 -4.45 3.82 20.75
N GLY A 208 -5.45 4.57 21.18
CA GLY A 208 -5.50 5.22 22.48
C GLY A 208 -6.81 5.99 22.65
N THR A 209 -6.78 6.97 23.54
CA THR A 209 -7.99 7.71 23.92
C THR A 209 -7.68 9.18 24.08
N VAL A 210 -8.62 10.03 23.67
CA VAL A 210 -8.57 11.47 23.92
C VAL A 210 -8.81 11.72 25.40
N THR A 211 -7.87 12.37 26.07
CA THR A 211 -7.92 12.64 27.52
C THR A 211 -8.23 14.09 27.84
N ALA A 212 -7.91 15.02 26.94
CA ALA A 212 -8.23 16.44 27.09
C ALA A 212 -8.29 17.14 25.74
N LEU A 213 -8.98 18.28 25.71
CA LEU A 213 -9.09 19.18 24.56
C LEU A 213 -8.68 20.59 24.97
N ASN A 214 -8.41 21.43 23.97
CA ASN A 214 -7.98 22.82 24.17
C ASN A 214 -6.72 22.95 25.07
N VAL A 215 -5.83 21.97 24.98
CA VAL A 215 -4.60 21.94 25.78
C VAL A 215 -3.61 22.97 25.24
N THR A 216 -2.94 23.67 26.15
CA THR A 216 -1.79 24.52 25.83
C THR A 216 -0.52 23.77 26.17
N VAL A 217 0.36 23.59 25.18
CA VAL A 217 1.62 22.87 25.30
C VAL A 217 2.77 23.86 25.13
N ARG A 218 3.71 23.86 26.08
CA ARG A 218 4.95 24.64 25.98
C ARG A 218 6.11 23.69 25.72
N TYR A 219 6.51 23.56 24.46
CA TYR A 219 7.66 22.74 24.07
C TYR A 219 8.96 23.42 24.49
N GLN A 220 9.85 22.65 25.11
CA GLN A 220 11.18 23.11 25.45
C GLN A 220 11.93 23.48 24.16
N GLY A 221 12.37 24.74 24.03
CA GLY A 221 13.02 25.26 22.81
C GLY A 221 12.12 25.41 21.58
N GLY A 222 10.91 24.83 21.57
CA GLY A 222 9.97 24.83 20.43
C GLY A 222 8.85 25.87 20.50
N GLY A 223 8.65 26.53 21.64
CA GLY A 223 7.61 27.55 21.81
C GLY A 223 6.30 27.01 22.37
N THR A 224 5.25 27.85 22.38
CA THR A 224 3.93 27.49 22.94
C THR A 224 2.91 27.27 21.83
N VAL A 225 2.17 26.16 21.89
CA VAL A 225 1.08 25.80 20.98
C VAL A 225 -0.21 25.67 21.78
N ARG A 226 -1.33 26.16 21.24
CA ARG A 226 -2.64 26.20 21.94
C ARG A 226 -3.72 25.42 21.18
N GLY A 227 -4.81 25.10 21.86
CA GLY A 227 -5.96 24.46 21.22
C GLY A 227 -5.75 22.98 20.91
N MET A 228 -4.81 22.32 21.58
CA MET A 228 -4.38 20.95 21.22
C MET A 228 -5.33 19.88 21.77
N ILE A 229 -5.39 18.76 21.07
CA ILE A 229 -5.98 17.51 21.53
C ILE A 229 -4.89 16.74 22.28
N GLN A 230 -5.17 16.26 23.49
CA GLN A 230 -4.29 15.39 24.25
C GLN A 230 -4.81 13.96 24.24
N THR A 231 -3.93 12.99 24.05
CA THR A 231 -4.29 11.57 24.03
C THR A 231 -3.27 10.69 24.76
N THR A 232 -3.66 9.45 25.04
CA THR A 232 -2.76 8.37 25.49
C THR A 232 -2.01 7.65 24.35
N VAL A 233 -2.28 8.01 23.09
CA VAL A 233 -1.67 7.34 21.94
C VAL A 233 -0.18 7.64 21.90
N CYS A 234 0.68 6.63 21.94
CA CYS A 234 2.13 6.84 21.86
C CYS A 234 2.57 7.35 20.47
N ALA A 235 3.67 8.09 20.43
CA ALA A 235 4.33 8.57 19.22
C ALA A 235 5.84 8.69 19.46
N GLU A 236 6.63 8.56 18.39
CA GLU A 236 8.09 8.68 18.41
C GLU A 236 8.58 9.69 17.35
N PRO A 237 9.85 10.16 17.41
CA PRO A 237 10.40 11.06 16.41
C PRO A 237 10.17 10.54 14.97
N GLY A 238 9.62 11.40 14.12
CA GLY A 238 9.20 11.06 12.75
C GLY A 238 7.70 10.80 12.58
N ASP A 239 6.96 10.51 13.66
CA ASP A 239 5.48 10.42 13.61
C ASP A 239 4.82 11.81 13.52
N SER A 240 5.58 12.90 13.76
CA SER A 240 5.13 14.27 13.57
C SER A 240 4.45 14.47 12.22
N GLY A 241 3.29 15.12 12.23
CA GLY A 241 2.44 15.32 11.06
C GLY A 241 1.46 14.18 10.79
N GLY A 242 1.64 13.01 11.42
CA GLY A 242 0.79 11.84 11.20
C GLY A 242 -0.66 12.04 11.65
N ALA A 243 -1.57 11.33 10.99
CA ALA A 243 -3.02 11.42 11.20
C ALA A 243 -3.47 10.85 12.54
N LEU A 244 -4.31 11.59 13.28
CA LEU A 244 -5.18 11.10 14.36
C LEU A 244 -6.62 11.03 13.86
N TYR A 245 -7.27 9.88 13.99
CA TYR A 245 -8.57 9.61 13.41
C TYR A 245 -9.42 8.61 14.21
N ASP A 246 -10.74 8.65 13.97
CA ASP A 246 -11.73 7.65 14.39
C ASP A 246 -12.55 7.23 13.17
N GLY A 247 -12.33 6.01 12.67
CA GLY A 247 -12.89 5.56 11.39
C GLY A 247 -12.46 6.50 10.26
N THR A 248 -13.42 7.16 9.62
CA THR A 248 -13.19 8.16 8.56
C THR A 248 -13.14 9.60 9.08
N LYS A 249 -13.21 9.83 10.39
CA LYS A 249 -13.11 11.17 10.98
C LYS A 249 -11.65 11.59 11.08
N ALA A 250 -11.26 12.65 10.37
CA ALA A 250 -9.96 13.30 10.53
C ALA A 250 -10.01 14.27 11.73
N LEU A 251 -9.33 13.90 12.82
CA LEU A 251 -9.42 14.61 14.10
C LEU A 251 -8.23 15.54 14.34
N GLY A 252 -7.01 15.03 14.15
CA GLY A 252 -5.80 15.78 14.53
C GLY A 252 -4.55 15.41 13.73
N ILE A 253 -3.55 16.29 13.79
CA ILE A 253 -2.22 16.16 13.18
C ILE A 253 -1.21 16.05 14.33
N THR A 254 -0.38 15.00 14.33
CA THR A 254 0.59 14.75 15.41
C THR A 254 1.57 15.91 15.53
N SER A 255 1.65 16.53 16.71
CA SER A 255 2.57 17.65 16.98
C SER A 255 3.81 17.16 17.75
N GLY A 256 3.59 16.51 18.88
CA GLY A 256 4.66 16.08 19.77
C GLY A 256 4.08 15.53 21.07
N GLY A 257 4.94 15.11 22.00
CA GLY A 257 4.50 14.46 23.21
C GLY A 257 5.63 14.13 24.17
N SER A 258 5.33 13.29 25.14
CA SER A 258 6.25 12.73 26.12
C SER A 258 6.10 11.20 26.19
N GLY A 259 7.13 10.53 26.68
CA GLY A 259 7.17 9.06 26.76
C GLY A 259 7.55 8.41 25.43
N ASP A 260 7.20 7.13 25.28
CA ASP A 260 7.50 6.33 24.08
C ASP A 260 6.46 5.21 23.85
N CYS A 261 6.62 4.44 22.78
CA CYS A 261 5.70 3.33 22.49
C CYS A 261 5.98 2.03 23.27
N LYS A 262 6.93 2.03 24.21
CA LYS A 262 7.21 0.89 25.10
C LYS A 262 6.59 1.07 26.49
N SER A 263 6.68 2.28 27.03
CA SER A 263 6.26 2.65 28.37
C SER A 263 4.97 3.49 28.38
N GLY A 264 4.51 3.92 27.21
CA GLY A 264 3.37 4.81 27.07
C GLY A 264 3.77 6.27 27.17
N GLY A 265 2.80 7.17 27.11
CA GLY A 265 3.08 8.59 27.05
C GLY A 265 1.86 9.45 26.84
N THR A 266 2.11 10.74 26.67
CA THR A 266 1.09 11.73 26.32
C THR A 266 1.46 12.35 25.00
N THR A 267 0.57 12.29 24.01
CA THR A 267 0.80 12.92 22.70
C THR A 267 -0.26 13.97 22.44
N PHE A 268 0.18 15.07 21.83
CA PHE A 268 -0.60 16.23 21.48
C PHE A 268 -0.78 16.36 19.97
N TYR A 269 -1.97 16.78 19.57
CA TYR A 269 -2.36 16.88 18.17
C TYR A 269 -3.02 18.22 17.89
N GLN A 270 -2.66 18.80 16.74
CA GLN A 270 -3.31 19.98 16.19
C GLN A 270 -4.64 19.58 15.56
N PRO A 271 -5.79 20.18 15.95
CA PRO A 271 -7.08 19.87 15.32
C PRO A 271 -7.10 20.09 13.81
N VAL A 272 -7.58 19.09 13.07
CA VAL A 272 -7.72 19.15 11.60
C VAL A 272 -8.72 20.22 11.16
N PRO A 273 -9.91 20.39 11.78
CA PRO A 273 -10.84 21.45 11.39
C PRO A 273 -10.21 22.85 11.46
N ALA A 274 -9.36 23.11 12.45
CA ALA A 274 -8.67 24.39 12.59
C ALA A 274 -7.64 24.60 11.45
N ALA A 275 -6.83 23.59 11.13
CA ALA A 275 -5.86 23.66 10.05
C ALA A 275 -6.55 23.80 8.67
N ALA A 276 -7.61 23.03 8.44
CA ALA A 276 -8.39 23.06 7.21
C ALA A 276 -9.05 24.43 7.00
N SER A 277 -9.65 24.99 8.06
CA SER A 277 -10.24 26.33 8.04
C SER A 277 -9.19 27.42 7.79
N ALA A 278 -8.01 27.32 8.40
CA ALA A 278 -6.95 28.33 8.24
C ALA A 278 -6.46 28.43 6.79
N TYR A 279 -6.40 27.32 6.06
CA TYR A 279 -5.99 27.30 4.66
C TYR A 279 -7.13 27.39 3.64
N GLY A 280 -8.38 27.25 4.09
CA GLY A 280 -9.55 27.14 3.22
C GLY A 280 -9.50 25.91 2.33
N VAL A 281 -9.13 24.77 2.91
CA VAL A 281 -9.02 23.46 2.23
C VAL A 281 -10.07 22.50 2.79
N THR A 282 -10.45 21.49 2.00
CA THR A 282 -11.40 20.45 2.40
C THR A 282 -10.69 19.11 2.49
N VAL A 283 -10.89 18.38 3.59
CA VAL A 283 -10.50 16.96 3.71
C VAL A 283 -11.52 16.14 2.91
N TYR A 284 -11.05 15.20 2.10
CA TYR A 284 -11.87 14.37 1.22
C TYR A 284 -11.52 12.90 1.34
#